data_AF-G9MWJ1-F1
#
_entry.id   AF-G9MWJ1-F1
#
_cell.length_a   1.000
_cell.length_b   1.000
_cell.length_c   1.000
_cell.angle_alpha   90.00
_cell.angle_beta   90.00
_cell.angle_gamma   90.00
#
_symmetry.space_group_name_H-M   'P 1'
#
loop_
_entity.id
_entity.type
_entity.pdbx_description
1 polymer ?
#
loop_
_entity_poly.entity_id
_entity_poly.type
_entity_poly.pdbx_seq_one_letter_code
_entity_poly.pdbx_strand_id
1 'polypeptide(L)'
;MILKQLFLISYTRKQRDSQEDNRKRAAYAAVSPEWKYYFEAKSFLHLTLHQSDLPDFGKIVQRDNRQIFVNFICLRLQLPEYDCSKCRERESPEEVRANQSLFTNAVWQLFSILSTWMEQRKIGLELSVHSPSDALHYCQELKGRIRDNVTVVPRYRKSTTKRKSTHGWRRGRQVHFPPENAKLRVFGHPNGLGFDLQTPLAQKLRALPKVNAVNWLLIRRQFYRHFSIPNALGPMIKSLTCLETFQYEPWQG
;
A
#
# COMPACT_ATOMS: atom_id res chain seq x y z
N MET A 1 11.13 11.60 -23.78
CA MET A 1 10.06 12.02 -22.82
C MET A 1 9.34 10.87 -22.09
N ILE A 2 9.55 9.59 -22.43
CA ILE A 2 8.90 8.43 -21.77
C ILE A 2 9.64 7.96 -20.49
N LEU A 3 10.94 8.22 -20.41
CA LEU A 3 11.80 7.83 -19.27
C LEU A 3 11.40 8.46 -17.92
N LYS A 4 10.77 9.64 -17.93
CA LYS A 4 10.24 10.27 -16.70
C LYS A 4 8.94 9.63 -16.21
N GLN A 5 8.16 8.96 -17.07
CA GLN A 5 6.90 8.31 -16.68
C GLN A 5 7.14 6.96 -16.02
N LEU A 6 8.13 6.18 -16.49
CA LEU A 6 8.57 4.97 -15.78
C LEU A 6 9.18 5.29 -14.40
N PHE A 7 9.70 6.50 -14.23
CA PHE A 7 10.32 6.98 -12.99
C PHE A 7 9.32 7.30 -11.87
N LEU A 8 8.06 7.62 -12.18
CA LEU A 8 7.07 8.08 -11.17
C LEU A 8 6.28 6.96 -10.49
N ILE A 9 6.12 5.80 -11.12
CA ILE A 9 5.44 4.64 -10.49
C ILE A 9 6.36 3.89 -9.52
N SER A 10 7.66 4.16 -9.54
CA SER A 10 8.62 3.60 -8.59
C SER A 10 9.06 4.63 -7.54
N TYR A 11 8.12 5.02 -6.68
CA TYR A 11 8.32 5.46 -5.29
C TYR A 11 9.09 6.77 -5.04
N THR A 12 8.49 7.68 -4.26
CA THR A 12 9.20 8.84 -3.69
C THR A 12 9.74 8.61 -2.27
N ARG A 13 11.02 8.98 -2.14
CA ARG A 13 11.78 9.43 -0.95
C ARG A 13 12.55 8.35 -0.15
N LYS A 14 13.87 8.37 -0.43
CA LYS A 14 15.04 7.74 0.23
C LYS A 14 15.33 6.26 -0.11
N GLN A 15 15.66 5.97 -1.37
CA GLN A 15 16.51 4.84 -1.73
C GLN A 15 17.45 5.22 -2.88
N ARG A 16 18.67 5.72 -2.61
CA ARG A 16 19.63 6.04 -3.70
C ARG A 16 20.03 4.79 -4.51
N ASP A 17 20.13 3.63 -3.87
CA ASP A 17 20.69 2.43 -4.50
C ASP A 17 19.68 1.69 -5.41
N SER A 18 18.44 1.47 -4.97
CA SER A 18 17.39 0.83 -5.81
C SER A 18 16.86 1.75 -6.91
N GLN A 19 16.90 3.06 -6.67
CA GLN A 19 16.50 4.07 -7.63
C GLN A 19 17.50 4.16 -8.79
N GLU A 20 18.78 3.88 -8.55
CA GLU A 20 19.80 3.86 -9.60
C GLU A 20 19.67 2.61 -10.49
N ASP A 21 19.43 1.44 -9.89
CA ASP A 21 19.20 0.20 -10.65
C ASP A 21 17.91 0.23 -11.47
N ASN A 22 16.82 0.78 -10.91
CA ASN A 22 15.58 0.99 -11.67
C ASN A 22 15.73 2.04 -12.76
N ARG A 23 16.52 3.11 -12.54
CA ARG A 23 16.85 4.09 -13.59
C ARG A 23 17.65 3.45 -14.73
N LYS A 24 18.63 2.60 -14.42
CA LYS A 24 19.42 1.86 -15.42
C LYS A 24 18.53 0.92 -16.23
N ARG A 25 17.59 0.22 -15.59
CA ARG A 25 16.61 -0.64 -16.26
C ARG A 25 15.62 0.11 -17.13
N ALA A 26 15.12 1.27 -16.68
CA ALA A 26 14.23 2.11 -17.46
C ALA A 26 14.93 2.68 -18.71
N ALA A 27 16.23 3.00 -18.62
CA ALA A 27 17.03 3.43 -19.77
C ALA A 27 17.11 2.35 -20.85
N TYR A 28 17.22 1.08 -20.46
CA TYR A 28 17.22 -0.05 -21.41
C TYR A 28 15.90 -0.19 -22.17
N ALA A 29 14.77 0.12 -21.54
CA ALA A 29 13.47 0.11 -22.23
C ALA A 29 13.32 1.19 -23.33
N ALA A 30 14.27 2.13 -23.44
CA ALA A 30 14.27 3.16 -24.49
C ALA A 30 15.17 2.82 -25.69
N VAL A 31 15.89 1.69 -25.66
CA VAL A 31 16.88 1.32 -26.68
C VAL A 31 16.22 0.82 -27.97
N SER A 32 15.28 -0.11 -27.86
CA SER A 32 14.52 -0.68 -28.99
C SER A 32 13.14 -1.19 -28.53
N PRO A 33 12.19 -1.45 -29.45
CA PRO A 33 10.90 -2.05 -29.10
C PRO A 33 11.01 -3.40 -28.38
N GLU A 34 11.97 -4.24 -28.76
CA GLU A 34 12.23 -5.55 -28.16
C GLU A 34 12.74 -5.41 -26.73
N TRP A 35 13.66 -4.46 -26.52
CA TRP A 35 14.17 -4.14 -25.19
C TRP A 35 13.07 -3.52 -24.32
N LYS A 36 12.26 -2.62 -24.88
CA LYS A 36 11.08 -2.08 -24.20
C LYS A 36 10.19 -3.21 -23.70
N TYR A 37 9.77 -4.13 -24.57
CA TYR A 37 8.92 -5.26 -24.20
C TYR A 37 9.54 -6.12 -23.09
N TYR A 38 10.81 -6.51 -23.25
CA TYR A 38 11.51 -7.37 -22.28
C TYR A 38 11.65 -6.72 -20.88
N PHE A 39 12.07 -5.44 -20.84
CA PHE A 39 12.29 -4.75 -19.57
C PHE A 39 10.99 -4.27 -18.94
N GLU A 40 9.98 -3.87 -19.73
CA GLU A 40 8.64 -3.54 -19.22
C GLU A 40 7.99 -4.81 -18.62
N ALA A 41 8.07 -5.96 -19.27
CA ALA A 41 7.54 -7.22 -18.73
C ALA A 41 8.07 -7.54 -17.32
N LYS A 42 9.36 -7.33 -17.09
CA LYS A 42 9.97 -7.54 -15.76
C LYS A 42 9.64 -6.44 -14.76
N SER A 43 9.53 -5.20 -15.21
CA SER A 43 9.33 -4.04 -14.34
C SER A 43 7.88 -3.94 -13.86
N PHE A 44 6.92 -4.30 -14.70
CA PHE A 44 5.49 -4.25 -14.39
C PHE A 44 4.95 -5.52 -13.74
N LEU A 45 5.73 -6.60 -13.69
CA LEU A 45 5.30 -7.89 -13.15
C LEU A 45 4.71 -7.78 -11.73
N HIS A 46 5.41 -7.07 -10.85
CA HIS A 46 5.01 -6.82 -9.46
C HIS A 46 5.11 -5.33 -9.17
N LEU A 47 3.97 -4.70 -8.91
CA LEU A 47 3.89 -3.27 -8.61
C LEU A 47 3.59 -3.06 -7.13
N THR A 48 4.29 -2.12 -6.51
CA THR A 48 3.91 -1.57 -5.19
C THR A 48 3.50 -0.13 -5.41
N LEU A 49 2.24 0.18 -5.14
CA LEU A 49 1.63 1.48 -5.41
C LEU A 49 1.27 2.16 -4.10
N HIS A 50 1.58 3.44 -3.99
CA HIS A 50 1.01 4.34 -2.98
C HIS A 50 -0.22 5.07 -3.54
N GLN A 51 -1.02 5.66 -2.64
CA GLN A 51 -2.17 6.46 -3.04
C GLN A 51 -1.80 7.62 -3.99
N SER A 52 -0.58 8.17 -3.89
CA SER A 52 -0.06 9.21 -4.79
C SER A 52 0.19 8.72 -6.21
N ASP A 53 0.40 7.42 -6.38
CA ASP A 53 0.87 6.84 -7.64
C ASP A 53 -0.31 6.45 -8.54
N LEU A 54 -1.51 6.34 -7.99
CA LEU A 54 -2.71 5.87 -8.69
C LEU A 54 -3.10 6.72 -9.92
N PRO A 55 -3.03 8.07 -9.91
CA PRO A 55 -3.32 8.87 -11.10
C PRO A 55 -2.38 8.56 -12.27
N ASP A 56 -1.09 8.37 -11.99
CA ASP A 56 -0.08 8.09 -13.01
C ASP A 56 -0.08 6.62 -13.43
N PHE A 57 -0.33 5.71 -12.48
CA PHE A 57 -0.54 4.29 -12.73
C PHE A 57 -1.62 4.07 -13.79
N GLY A 58 -2.81 4.66 -13.62
CA GLY A 58 -3.90 4.55 -14.59
C GLY A 58 -3.50 4.99 -15.99
N LYS A 59 -2.82 6.13 -16.12
CA LYS A 59 -2.34 6.64 -17.41
C LYS A 59 -1.28 5.74 -18.04
N ILE A 60 -0.36 5.20 -17.25
CA ILE A 60 0.78 4.44 -17.75
C ILE A 60 0.39 3.02 -18.16
N VAL A 61 -0.49 2.37 -17.39
CA VAL A 61 -0.95 1.01 -17.73
C VAL A 61 -1.92 1.01 -18.90
N GLN A 62 -2.81 2.00 -19.00
CA GLN A 62 -3.71 2.11 -20.16
C GLN A 62 -2.96 2.43 -21.46
N ARG A 63 -1.84 3.15 -21.36
CA ARG A 63 -0.98 3.45 -22.51
C ARG A 63 -0.21 2.21 -22.93
N ASP A 64 -0.21 1.93 -24.23
CA ASP A 64 0.54 0.82 -24.85
C ASP A 64 0.13 -0.59 -24.35
N ASN A 65 -1.08 -0.76 -23.80
CA ASN A 65 -1.59 -2.04 -23.29
C ASN A 65 -0.68 -2.69 -22.22
N ARG A 66 0.04 -1.89 -21.43
CA ARG A 66 1.03 -2.40 -20.44
C ARG A 66 0.43 -3.20 -19.31
N GLN A 67 -0.90 -3.16 -19.12
CA GLN A 67 -1.59 -4.05 -18.20
C GLN A 67 -1.28 -5.53 -18.46
N ILE A 68 -0.85 -5.91 -19.68
CA ILE A 68 -0.52 -7.30 -20.01
C ILE A 68 0.64 -7.86 -19.20
N PHE A 69 1.52 -7.00 -18.69
CA PHE A 69 2.69 -7.40 -17.92
C PHE A 69 2.43 -7.51 -16.43
N VAL A 70 1.32 -6.95 -15.93
CA VAL A 70 1.05 -6.90 -14.49
C VAL A 70 0.47 -8.22 -14.02
N ASN A 71 1.14 -8.86 -13.06
CA ASN A 71 0.70 -10.09 -12.41
C ASN A 71 0.30 -9.87 -10.94
N PHE A 72 0.89 -8.87 -10.29
CA PHE A 72 0.62 -8.60 -8.88
C PHE A 72 0.70 -7.10 -8.57
N ILE A 73 -0.26 -6.61 -7.78
CA ILE A 73 -0.31 -5.23 -7.29
C ILE A 73 -0.37 -5.25 -5.76
N CYS A 74 0.55 -4.57 -5.10
CA CYS A 74 0.46 -4.25 -3.67
C CYS A 74 0.07 -2.78 -3.52
N LEU A 75 -1.17 -2.49 -3.10
CA LEU A 75 -1.57 -1.16 -2.69
C LEU A 75 -1.10 -0.93 -1.25
N ARG A 76 -0.04 -0.14 -1.11
CA ARG A 76 0.59 0.22 0.17
C ARG A 76 0.16 1.61 0.60
N LEU A 77 -0.95 1.66 1.33
CA LEU A 77 -1.49 2.92 1.82
C LEU A 77 -0.65 3.47 2.97
N GLN A 78 -0.28 4.74 2.86
CA GLN A 78 0.35 5.50 3.95
C GLN A 78 -0.66 6.46 4.56
N LEU A 79 -0.98 6.25 5.83
CA LEU A 79 -1.79 7.16 6.61
C LEU A 79 -0.95 8.34 7.11
N PRO A 80 -1.58 9.47 7.50
CA PRO A 80 -0.86 10.64 7.99
C PRO A 80 0.11 10.31 9.13
N GLU A 81 1.23 11.01 9.13
CA GLU A 81 2.18 10.97 10.24
C GLU A 81 1.58 11.66 11.47
N TYR A 82 1.97 11.17 12.65
CA TYR A 82 1.70 11.78 13.94
C TYR A 82 2.97 11.85 14.78
N ASP A 83 3.00 12.74 15.76
CA ASP A 83 4.14 12.94 16.65
C ASP A 83 3.89 12.36 18.06
N CYS A 84 4.83 12.61 18.96
CA CYS A 84 4.79 12.09 20.32
C CYS A 84 3.68 12.70 21.19
N SER A 85 3.06 13.82 20.78
CA SER A 85 1.91 14.39 21.50
C SER A 85 0.69 13.48 21.39
N LYS A 86 0.55 12.77 20.27
CA LYS A 86 -0.59 11.89 19.97
C LYS A 86 -0.28 10.40 20.11
N CYS A 87 0.99 10.01 20.23
CA CYS A 87 1.41 8.61 20.15
C CYS A 87 0.89 7.71 21.28
N ARG A 88 0.36 8.30 22.36
CA ARG A 88 -0.27 7.61 23.49
C ARG A 88 -1.79 7.68 23.46
N GLU A 89 -2.36 8.29 22.44
CA GLU A 89 -3.79 8.53 22.31
C GLU A 89 -4.34 7.72 21.15
N ARG A 90 -5.56 7.20 21.32
CA ARG A 90 -6.31 6.64 20.19
C ARG A 90 -6.53 7.72 19.14
N GLU A 91 -6.85 7.30 17.92
CA GLU A 91 -7.22 8.24 16.86
C GLU A 91 -8.44 9.06 17.27
N SER A 92 -8.35 10.38 17.07
CA SER A 92 -9.50 11.29 17.20
C SER A 92 -10.56 10.99 16.13
N PRO A 93 -11.83 11.36 16.34
CA PRO A 93 -12.88 11.21 15.32
C PRO A 93 -12.50 11.84 13.96
N GLU A 94 -11.79 12.97 13.98
CA GLU A 94 -11.29 13.67 12.81
C GLU A 94 -10.22 12.84 12.07
N GLU A 95 -9.28 12.25 12.80
CA GLU A 95 -8.26 11.36 12.25
C GLU A 95 -8.89 10.09 11.66
N VAL A 96 -9.88 9.50 12.35
CA VAL A 96 -10.61 8.33 11.85
C VAL A 96 -11.29 8.65 10.53
N ARG A 97 -12.03 9.77 10.44
CA ARG A 97 -12.67 10.21 9.19
C ARG A 97 -11.64 10.42 8.09
N ALA A 98 -10.56 11.17 8.36
CA ALA A 98 -9.52 11.43 7.37
C ALA A 98 -8.85 10.14 6.85
N ASN A 99 -8.56 9.19 7.75
CA ASN A 99 -8.01 7.89 7.40
C ASN A 99 -8.96 7.07 6.54
N GLN A 100 -10.25 7.04 6.90
CA GLN A 100 -11.29 6.38 6.11
C GLN A 100 -11.40 7.03 4.74
N SER A 101 -11.48 8.37 4.63
CA SER A 101 -11.56 9.06 3.34
C SER A 101 -10.34 8.75 2.45
N LEU A 102 -9.13 8.72 3.02
CA LEU A 102 -7.89 8.40 2.29
C LEU A 102 -7.91 6.96 1.77
N PHE A 103 -8.23 5.99 2.63
CA PHE A 103 -8.40 4.58 2.25
C PHE A 103 -9.43 4.42 1.14
N THR A 104 -10.57 5.07 1.31
CA THR A 104 -11.70 5.03 0.39
C THR A 104 -11.30 5.53 -0.98
N ASN A 105 -10.72 6.73 -1.08
CA ASN A 105 -10.27 7.29 -2.36
C ASN A 105 -9.24 6.40 -3.06
N ALA A 106 -8.27 5.84 -2.32
CA ALA A 106 -7.24 5.00 -2.91
C ALA A 106 -7.80 3.68 -3.47
N VAL A 107 -8.63 2.98 -2.70
CA VAL A 107 -9.27 1.74 -3.16
C VAL A 107 -10.21 2.04 -4.32
N TRP A 108 -11.04 3.09 -4.22
CA TRP A 108 -11.96 3.49 -5.27
C TRP A 108 -11.29 3.78 -6.60
N GLN A 109 -10.20 4.53 -6.54
CA GLN A 109 -9.43 4.91 -7.72
C GLN A 109 -8.74 3.69 -8.33
N LEU A 110 -8.14 2.82 -7.52
CA LEU A 110 -7.54 1.58 -8.02
C LEU A 110 -8.59 0.68 -8.69
N PHE A 111 -9.74 0.47 -8.05
CA PHE A 111 -10.81 -0.37 -8.62
C PHE A 111 -11.37 0.22 -9.91
N SER A 112 -11.46 1.55 -10.01
CA SER A 112 -11.84 2.23 -11.26
C SER A 112 -10.84 2.01 -12.39
N ILE A 113 -9.54 1.88 -12.07
CA ILE A 113 -8.51 1.56 -13.06
C ILE A 113 -8.60 0.09 -13.45
N LEU A 114 -8.71 -0.82 -12.47
CA LEU A 114 -8.75 -2.26 -12.72
C LEU A 114 -10.05 -2.72 -13.39
N SER A 115 -11.16 -2.00 -13.21
CA SER A 115 -12.42 -2.29 -13.90
C SER A 115 -12.34 -2.10 -15.41
N THR A 116 -11.35 -1.37 -15.93
CA THR A 116 -11.15 -1.21 -17.37
C THR A 116 -10.28 -2.31 -17.98
N TRP A 117 -9.82 -3.28 -17.18
CA TRP A 117 -8.93 -4.34 -17.66
C TRP A 117 -9.74 -5.49 -18.23
N MET A 118 -9.19 -6.18 -19.24
CA MET A 118 -9.84 -7.31 -19.91
C MET A 118 -10.13 -8.45 -18.93
N GLU A 119 -11.26 -9.13 -19.14
CA GLU A 119 -11.79 -10.17 -18.25
C GLU A 119 -10.91 -11.42 -18.11
N GLN A 120 -10.03 -11.67 -19.08
CA GLN A 120 -9.13 -12.83 -19.08
C GLN A 120 -7.89 -12.64 -18.18
N ARG A 121 -7.72 -11.46 -17.58
CA ARG A 121 -6.60 -11.19 -16.68
C ARG A 121 -6.84 -11.84 -15.33
N LYS A 122 -5.79 -12.44 -14.78
CA LYS A 122 -5.76 -12.97 -13.42
C LYS A 122 -4.55 -12.40 -12.71
N ILE A 123 -4.79 -11.41 -11.86
CA ILE A 123 -3.74 -10.77 -11.06
C ILE A 123 -4.02 -10.92 -9.57
N GLY A 124 -2.94 -10.93 -8.79
CA GLY A 124 -3.02 -10.77 -7.34
C GLY A 124 -3.10 -9.30 -6.92
N LEU A 125 -3.89 -9.04 -5.89
CA LEU A 125 -4.01 -7.74 -5.22
C LEU A 125 -3.69 -7.92 -3.73
N GLU A 126 -2.66 -7.23 -3.26
CA GLU A 126 -2.36 -7.09 -1.84
C GLU A 126 -2.78 -5.70 -1.35
N LEU A 127 -3.40 -5.64 -0.17
CA LEU A 127 -3.67 -4.39 0.54
C LEU A 127 -2.83 -4.33 1.81
N SER A 128 -2.14 -3.21 2.01
CA SER A 128 -1.41 -2.92 3.23
C SER A 128 -1.62 -1.47 3.63
N VAL A 129 -1.81 -1.21 4.92
CA VAL A 129 -2.07 0.14 5.45
C VAL A 129 -1.23 0.36 6.70
N HIS A 130 -0.52 1.48 6.78
CA HIS A 130 0.27 1.87 7.95
C HIS A 130 0.43 3.38 8.04
N SER A 131 0.73 3.92 9.23
CA SER A 131 1.33 5.25 9.35
C SER A 131 2.85 5.10 9.43
N PRO A 132 3.64 5.95 8.75
CA PRO A 132 5.10 5.95 8.93
C PRO A 132 5.51 6.16 10.40
N SER A 133 4.70 6.90 11.16
CA SER A 133 4.91 7.16 12.58
C SER A 133 4.79 5.92 13.46
N ASP A 134 4.06 4.88 13.07
CA ASP A 134 3.92 3.65 13.88
C ASP A 134 5.29 3.04 14.21
N ALA A 135 6.14 3.00 13.19
CA ALA A 135 7.51 2.51 13.28
C ALA A 135 8.45 3.46 14.03
N LEU A 136 8.09 4.74 14.23
CA LEU A 136 8.89 5.72 14.97
C LEU A 136 8.58 5.72 16.48
N HIS A 137 7.43 5.18 16.89
CA HIS A 137 6.95 5.20 18.27
C HIS A 137 7.06 3.82 18.93
N TYR A 138 5.93 3.22 19.32
CA TYR A 138 5.86 1.99 20.10
C TYR A 138 6.09 0.72 19.29
N CYS A 139 5.93 0.77 17.96
CA CYS A 139 6.02 -0.38 17.06
C CYS A 139 7.28 -0.36 16.17
N GLN A 140 8.46 -0.19 16.78
CA GLN A 140 9.72 -0.02 16.04
C GLN A 140 10.13 -1.25 15.20
N GLU A 141 9.59 -2.43 15.50
CA GLU A 141 9.69 -3.65 14.71
C GLU A 141 9.13 -3.48 13.28
N LEU A 142 8.18 -2.58 13.08
CA LEU A 142 7.60 -2.30 11.77
C LEU A 142 8.58 -1.58 10.83
N LYS A 143 9.68 -1.00 11.32
CA LYS A 143 10.69 -0.31 10.49
C LYS A 143 11.24 -1.19 9.37
N GLY A 144 11.44 -2.48 9.64
CA GLY A 144 11.88 -3.44 8.62
C GLY A 144 10.80 -3.66 7.57
N ARG A 145 9.57 -3.85 8.04
CA ARG A 145 8.39 -4.19 7.21
C ARG A 145 7.95 -3.06 6.27
N ILE A 146 8.14 -1.80 6.67
CA ILE A 146 7.89 -0.65 5.79
C ILE A 146 8.84 -0.66 4.58
N ARG A 147 10.07 -1.17 4.76
CA ARG A 147 11.11 -1.20 3.73
C ARG A 147 11.10 -2.47 2.87
N ASP A 148 10.34 -3.48 3.27
CA ASP A 148 10.18 -4.72 2.52
C ASP A 148 9.35 -4.45 1.26
N ASN A 149 10.04 -4.15 0.17
CA ASN A 149 9.49 -4.33 -1.17
C ASN A 149 9.53 -5.84 -1.47
N VAL A 150 8.53 -6.35 -2.19
CA VAL A 150 8.32 -7.78 -2.54
C VAL A 150 9.54 -8.45 -3.20
N THR A 151 10.57 -7.68 -3.58
CA THR A 151 11.77 -8.15 -4.30
C THR A 151 13.11 -7.93 -3.57
N VAL A 152 13.14 -7.45 -2.33
CA VAL A 152 14.41 -7.12 -1.66
C VAL A 152 14.65 -8.02 -0.44
N VAL A 153 15.65 -8.89 -0.56
CA VAL A 153 16.23 -9.65 0.55
C VAL A 153 16.54 -8.68 1.70
N PRO A 154 16.14 -8.96 2.96
CA PRO A 154 16.31 -8.02 4.06
C PRO A 154 17.78 -7.73 4.32
N ARG A 155 18.31 -6.63 3.76
CA ARG A 155 19.61 -6.11 4.19
C ARG A 155 19.41 -5.43 5.54
N TYR A 156 19.89 -6.10 6.57
CA TYR A 156 19.97 -5.62 7.94
C TYR A 156 20.79 -4.31 7.98
N ARG A 157 20.13 -3.16 7.84
CA ARG A 157 20.77 -1.84 8.05
C ARG A 157 20.53 -1.40 9.48
N LYS A 158 21.61 -1.36 10.27
CA LYS A 158 21.63 -0.73 11.60
C LYS A 158 21.20 0.73 11.46
N SER A 159 20.05 1.07 12.04
CA SER A 159 19.52 2.43 12.10
C SER A 159 20.38 3.28 13.04
N THR A 160 21.15 4.22 12.50
CA THR A 160 21.81 5.30 13.23
C THR A 160 20.96 6.57 13.16
N THR A 161 20.05 6.76 14.11
CA THR A 161 19.45 8.07 14.41
C THR A 161 19.26 8.21 15.92
N LYS A 162 19.56 9.42 16.40
CA LYS A 162 19.80 9.78 17.81
C LYS A 162 18.57 9.51 18.71
N ARG A 163 18.84 8.94 19.91
CA ARG A 163 17.92 8.73 21.07
C ARG A 163 17.47 10.09 21.64
N LYS A 164 16.31 10.33 22.27
CA LYS A 164 15.28 9.57 23.04
C LYS A 164 13.89 10.17 22.66
N SER A 165 12.78 9.44 22.55
CA SER A 165 12.11 8.64 23.57
C SER A 165 12.17 7.15 23.27
N THR A 166 12.27 6.34 24.31
CA THR A 166 12.43 4.90 24.12
C THR A 166 11.14 4.21 23.74
N HIS A 167 9.94 4.76 23.96
CA HIS A 167 8.64 4.11 23.64
C HIS A 167 8.60 2.61 23.99
N GLY A 168 9.28 2.24 25.08
CA GLY A 168 9.45 0.84 25.50
C GLY A 168 10.55 0.04 24.80
N TRP A 169 11.46 0.64 24.05
CA TRP A 169 12.56 0.01 23.33
C TRP A 169 13.94 0.37 23.89
N ARG A 170 14.74 -0.65 24.21
CA ARG A 170 16.14 -0.50 24.65
C ARG A 170 17.03 -1.47 23.85
N ARG A 171 18.06 -0.92 23.19
CA ARG A 171 19.02 -1.70 22.37
C ARG A 171 18.33 -2.63 21.33
N GLY A 172 17.27 -2.14 20.68
CA GLY A 172 16.55 -2.89 19.64
C GLY A 172 15.65 -4.00 20.16
N ARG A 173 15.39 -4.06 21.47
CA ARG A 173 14.41 -4.97 22.08
C ARG A 173 13.32 -4.17 22.79
N GLN A 174 12.09 -4.64 22.70
CA GLN A 174 10.98 -4.10 23.49
C GLN A 174 11.13 -4.57 24.94
N VAL A 175 11.23 -3.61 25.86
CA VAL A 175 11.37 -3.77 27.31
C VAL A 175 10.13 -3.30 28.08
N HIS A 176 9.28 -2.46 27.48
CA HIS A 176 7.97 -2.11 28.04
C HIS A 176 6.90 -2.24 26.96
N PHE A 177 5.74 -2.77 27.38
CA PHE A 177 4.57 -2.84 26.52
C PHE A 177 4.03 -1.44 26.20
N PRO A 178 3.45 -1.24 25.00
CA PRO A 178 2.78 0.01 24.67
C PRO A 178 1.56 0.21 25.58
N PRO A 179 1.25 1.45 26.01
CA PRO A 179 -0.03 1.78 26.62
C PRO A 179 -1.20 1.38 25.72
N GLU A 180 -2.35 1.08 26.30
CA GLU A 180 -3.49 0.55 25.54
C GLU A 180 -3.94 1.49 24.42
N ASN A 181 -4.05 2.79 24.71
CA ASN A 181 -4.38 3.80 23.70
C ASN A 181 -3.34 3.90 22.58
N ALA A 182 -2.05 3.63 22.87
CA ALA A 182 -1.02 3.58 21.84
C ALA A 182 -1.21 2.37 20.92
N LYS A 183 -1.65 1.22 21.46
CA LYS A 183 -2.01 0.05 20.65
C LYS A 183 -3.22 0.35 19.77
N LEU A 184 -4.28 0.91 20.37
CA LEU A 184 -5.51 1.29 19.65
C LEU A 184 -5.23 2.28 18.52
N ARG A 185 -4.26 3.18 18.66
CA ARG A 185 -3.85 4.08 17.57
C ARG A 185 -3.33 3.32 16.36
N VAL A 186 -2.46 2.33 16.58
CA VAL A 186 -1.83 1.55 15.51
C VAL A 186 -2.82 0.56 14.89
N PHE A 187 -3.64 -0.12 15.71
CA PHE A 187 -4.74 -0.96 15.22
C PHE A 187 -5.81 -0.14 14.47
N GLY A 188 -6.02 1.09 14.91
CA GLY A 188 -7.04 2.01 14.40
C GLY A 188 -8.36 1.88 15.16
N HIS A 189 -9.40 2.45 14.58
CA HIS A 189 -10.75 2.38 15.14
C HIS A 189 -11.19 0.93 15.42
N PRO A 190 -11.87 0.61 16.55
CA PRO A 190 -12.29 -0.76 16.89
C PRO A 190 -13.14 -1.47 15.82
N ASN A 191 -13.95 -0.72 15.08
CA ASN A 191 -14.76 -1.25 13.97
C ASN A 191 -13.97 -1.45 12.65
N GLY A 192 -12.67 -1.14 12.68
CA GLY A 192 -11.75 -1.22 11.55
C GLY A 192 -11.82 -0.04 10.59
N LEU A 193 -10.85 0.00 9.69
CA LEU A 193 -10.81 0.92 8.57
C LEU A 193 -11.89 0.54 7.56
N GLY A 194 -12.88 1.42 7.39
CA GLY A 194 -14.05 1.23 6.52
C GLY A 194 -14.09 2.26 5.40
N PHE A 195 -15.00 2.05 4.45
CA PHE A 195 -15.28 3.04 3.41
C PHE A 195 -16.08 4.23 3.95
N ASP A 196 -15.58 5.43 3.66
CA ASP A 196 -16.28 6.69 3.81
C ASP A 196 -17.04 7.02 2.51
N LEU A 197 -18.32 6.66 2.51
CA LEU A 197 -19.21 6.87 1.37
C LEU A 197 -19.53 8.35 1.12
N GLN A 198 -19.09 9.26 2.00
CA GLN A 198 -19.23 10.71 1.80
C GLN A 198 -18.10 11.32 0.98
N THR A 199 -17.06 10.56 0.65
CA THR A 199 -16.02 11.04 -0.27
C THR A 199 -16.60 11.38 -1.64
N PRO A 200 -16.13 12.47 -2.31
CA PRO A 200 -16.65 12.86 -3.63
C PRO A 200 -16.57 11.74 -4.67
N LEU A 201 -15.53 10.90 -4.60
CA LEU A 201 -15.35 9.77 -5.51
C LEU A 201 -16.37 8.66 -5.23
N ALA A 202 -16.62 8.32 -3.96
CA ALA A 202 -17.64 7.34 -3.59
C ALA A 202 -19.04 7.82 -4.01
N GLN A 203 -19.37 9.09 -3.76
CA GLN A 203 -20.65 9.68 -4.17
C GLN A 203 -20.82 9.68 -5.69
N LYS A 204 -19.75 10.00 -6.44
CA LYS A 204 -19.77 9.98 -7.90
C LYS A 204 -19.98 8.58 -8.47
N LEU A 205 -19.27 7.57 -7.94
CA LEU A 205 -19.35 6.19 -8.43
C LEU A 205 -20.56 5.43 -7.89
N ARG A 206 -21.13 5.86 -6.76
CA ARG A 206 -22.26 5.28 -6.02
C ARG A 206 -22.04 3.89 -5.43
N ALA A 207 -21.25 3.04 -6.09
CA ALA A 207 -20.94 1.68 -5.68
C ALA A 207 -19.58 1.26 -6.22
N LEU A 208 -19.09 0.08 -5.77
CA LEU A 208 -17.75 -0.36 -6.16
C LEU A 208 -17.62 -0.87 -7.56
N PRO A 209 -16.76 -0.25 -8.43
CA PRO A 209 -16.57 -0.71 -9.78
C PRO A 209 -16.30 -2.20 -9.77
N LYS A 210 -17.00 -2.96 -10.58
CA LYS A 210 -16.76 -4.40 -10.69
C LYS A 210 -15.40 -4.63 -11.34
N VAL A 211 -14.62 -5.55 -10.78
CA VAL A 211 -13.27 -5.86 -11.26
C VAL A 211 -13.19 -7.35 -11.54
N ASN A 212 -13.05 -7.67 -12.84
CA ASN A 212 -12.95 -9.05 -13.30
C ASN A 212 -11.47 -9.52 -13.36
N ALA A 213 -10.51 -8.61 -13.29
CA ALA A 213 -9.09 -8.91 -13.49
C ALA A 213 -8.37 -9.50 -12.26
N VAL A 214 -8.95 -9.42 -11.06
CA VAL A 214 -8.31 -9.82 -9.81
C VAL A 214 -8.88 -11.15 -9.34
N ASN A 215 -8.02 -12.17 -9.26
CA ASN A 215 -8.42 -13.50 -8.79
C ASN A 215 -7.87 -13.87 -7.41
N TRP A 216 -6.91 -13.09 -6.88
CA TRP A 216 -6.36 -13.30 -5.56
C TRP A 216 -6.32 -11.99 -4.78
N LEU A 217 -6.96 -11.96 -3.60
CA LEU A 217 -6.89 -10.86 -2.66
C LEU A 217 -6.12 -11.29 -1.41
N LEU A 218 -5.07 -10.54 -1.08
CA LEU A 218 -4.17 -10.81 0.04
C LEU A 218 -4.13 -9.62 1.01
N ILE A 219 -4.28 -9.89 2.30
CA ILE A 219 -4.07 -8.93 3.39
C ILE A 219 -3.19 -9.61 4.43
N ARG A 220 -1.92 -9.22 4.46
CA ARG A 220 -0.89 -9.85 5.31
C ARG A 220 -0.88 -9.23 6.70
N ARG A 221 -0.38 -9.99 7.69
CA ARG A 221 -0.08 -9.50 9.05
C ARG A 221 1.18 -8.60 9.10
N GLN A 222 1.53 -7.98 7.98
CA GLN A 222 2.71 -7.12 7.84
C GLN A 222 2.54 -5.87 8.72
N PHE A 223 1.35 -5.27 8.73
CA PHE A 223 1.01 -4.14 9.58
C PHE A 223 -0.16 -4.49 10.50
N TYR A 224 -0.35 -3.69 11.54
CA TYR A 224 -1.35 -3.94 12.57
C TYR A 224 -2.71 -3.30 12.24
N ARG A 225 -2.82 -2.53 11.16
CA ARG A 225 -4.08 -1.83 10.87
C ARG A 225 -5.22 -2.82 10.63
N HIS A 226 -6.30 -2.68 11.40
CA HIS A 226 -7.50 -3.48 11.28
C HIS A 226 -8.41 -2.96 10.16
N PHE A 227 -8.99 -3.88 9.37
CA PHE A 227 -9.95 -3.56 8.31
C PHE A 227 -11.36 -3.92 8.73
N SER A 228 -12.31 -3.04 8.41
CA SER A 228 -13.72 -3.32 8.66
C SER A 228 -14.22 -4.40 7.70
N ILE A 229 -14.69 -5.52 8.23
CA ILE A 229 -15.29 -6.58 7.39
C ILE A 229 -16.57 -6.08 6.70
N PRO A 230 -17.60 -5.57 7.41
CA PRO A 230 -18.84 -5.17 6.75
C PRO A 230 -18.67 -3.92 5.87
N ASN A 231 -17.81 -2.97 6.26
CA ASN A 231 -17.72 -1.67 5.63
C ASN A 231 -16.53 -1.49 4.68
N ALA A 232 -15.66 -2.49 4.53
CA ALA A 232 -14.58 -2.47 3.54
C ALA A 232 -14.44 -3.82 2.82
N LEU A 233 -14.06 -4.88 3.55
CA LEU A 233 -13.69 -6.15 2.91
C LEU A 233 -14.87 -6.82 2.20
N GLY A 234 -16.06 -6.82 2.81
CA GLY A 234 -17.27 -7.37 2.22
C GLY A 234 -17.62 -6.71 0.88
N PRO A 235 -17.74 -5.37 0.81
CA PRO A 235 -17.95 -4.68 -0.45
C PRO A 235 -16.83 -4.93 -1.48
N MET A 236 -15.57 -5.01 -1.06
CA MET A 236 -14.44 -5.34 -1.94
C MET A 236 -14.59 -6.73 -2.57
N ILE A 237 -14.80 -7.75 -1.74
CA ILE A 237 -15.00 -9.13 -2.20
C ILE A 237 -16.17 -9.22 -3.18
N LYS A 238 -17.29 -8.54 -2.90
CA LYS A 238 -18.45 -8.49 -3.81
C LYS A 238 -18.16 -7.80 -5.15
N SER A 239 -17.16 -6.92 -5.20
CA SER A 239 -16.77 -6.19 -6.41
C SER A 239 -15.73 -6.95 -7.24
N LEU A 240 -14.89 -7.78 -6.61
CA LEU A 240 -13.96 -8.68 -7.28
C LEU A 240 -14.70 -9.92 -7.79
N THR A 241 -15.27 -9.84 -8.99
CA THR A 241 -16.20 -10.83 -9.56
C THR A 241 -15.54 -12.16 -9.94
N CYS A 242 -14.23 -12.16 -10.18
CA CYS A 242 -13.44 -13.35 -10.51
C CYS A 242 -12.51 -13.78 -9.37
N LEU A 243 -12.81 -13.37 -8.13
CA LEU A 243 -12.01 -13.71 -6.96
C LEU A 243 -12.09 -15.23 -6.69
N GLU A 244 -10.96 -15.91 -6.81
CA GLU A 244 -10.80 -17.34 -6.53
C GLU A 244 -10.21 -17.58 -5.14
N THR A 245 -9.30 -16.70 -4.70
CA THR A 245 -8.60 -16.85 -3.41
C THR A 245 -8.66 -15.56 -2.60
N PHE A 246 -9.03 -15.69 -1.32
CA PHE A 246 -8.95 -14.61 -0.34
C PHE A 246 -8.16 -15.07 0.87
N GLN A 247 -7.09 -14.35 1.20
CA GLN A 247 -6.27 -14.59 2.38
C GLN A 247 -6.22 -13.34 3.25
N TYR A 248 -6.68 -13.47 4.48
CA TYR A 248 -6.61 -12.41 5.49
C TYR A 248 -5.91 -12.93 6.74
N GLU A 249 -4.81 -12.28 7.09
CA GLU A 249 -4.02 -12.57 8.27
C GLU A 249 -4.20 -11.44 9.30
N PRO A 250 -5.31 -11.43 10.07
CA PRO A 250 -5.52 -10.41 11.08
C PRO A 250 -4.46 -10.51 12.17
N TRP A 251 -4.18 -9.38 12.81
CA TRP A 251 -3.38 -9.41 14.02
C TRP A 251 -4.19 -10.06 15.16
N GLN A 252 -3.55 -10.97 15.90
CA GLN A 252 -4.12 -11.61 17.09
C GLN A 252 -3.16 -11.37 18.25
N GLY A 253 -3.63 -10.66 19.28
CA GLY A 253 -2.90 -10.41 20.51
C GLY A 253 -3.53 -9.31 21.34
#